data_AF-A0A1Q6SPQ0-F1
#
_entry.id   AF-A0A1Q6SPQ0-F1
#
_cell.length_a   1.000
_cell.length_b   1.000
_cell.length_c   1.000
_cell.angle_alpha   90.00
_cell.angle_beta   90.00
_cell.angle_gamma   90.00
#
_symmetry.space_group_name_H-M   'P 1'
#
loop_
_entity.id
_entity.type
_entity.pdbx_description
1 polymer ?
#
loop_
_entity_poly.entity_id
_entity_poly.type
_entity_poly.pdbx_seq_one_letter_code
_entity_poly.pdbx_strand_id
1 'polypeptide(L)'
;MKSKRMKALLFMSMAVLATACGKEEVNTAESQTQITEEASTEALQTQTSEEITGEAFMPNGFIEEKAQKNEFDSYEEVIGYLEAGQAYTYVDVLGSEEPILLVTEGTYDNQDGKNDAVSISAYVYLEDENGVSCGSMIASEGTAYPIAVKDGLLYTAGGHMIEADCISQETHALMVKSYISEDFDENGTAHYTGFIRSSNQVYEDGKEIDGADEDHQYQALWDEYADAEMVNFTVVQ
;
A
#
# COMPACT_ATOMS: atom_id res chain seq x y z
N MET A 1 20.88 -42.27 41.56
CA MET A 1 20.22 -41.74 40.34
C MET A 1 18.88 -42.45 40.12
N LYS A 2 17.92 -41.80 39.43
CA LYS A 2 16.55 -42.29 39.20
C LYS A 2 16.28 -42.54 37.71
N SER A 3 15.66 -43.67 37.38
CA SER A 3 14.61 -43.88 36.35
C SER A 3 14.14 -45.33 36.51
N LYS A 4 12.88 -45.71 36.78
CA LYS A 4 11.56 -45.36 36.19
C LYS A 4 11.57 -45.50 34.67
N ARG A 5 11.05 -46.64 34.17
CA ARG A 5 9.71 -46.78 33.53
C ARG A 5 9.71 -46.32 32.06
N MET A 6 9.04 -46.95 31.10
CA MET A 6 8.31 -48.23 31.03
C MET A 6 8.08 -48.49 29.53
N LYS A 7 8.42 -49.67 28.99
CA LYS A 7 8.15 -49.99 27.58
C LYS A 7 6.75 -50.59 27.42
N ALA A 8 5.95 -50.01 26.53
CA ALA A 8 5.01 -50.65 25.59
C ALA A 8 3.80 -49.75 25.30
N LEU A 9 3.52 -49.46 24.03
CA LEU A 9 2.33 -49.94 23.31
C LEU A 9 2.42 -49.46 21.84
N LEU A 10 2.33 -50.39 20.89
CA LEU A 10 2.01 -50.06 19.49
C LEU A 10 1.14 -51.20 18.95
N PHE A 11 -0.17 -50.97 18.85
CA PHE A 11 -1.13 -51.98 18.40
C PHE A 11 -1.51 -51.75 16.93
N MET A 12 -0.90 -52.57 16.08
CA MET A 12 -1.50 -53.31 14.97
C MET A 12 -2.77 -52.74 14.30
N SER A 13 -2.57 -52.20 13.09
CA SER A 13 -3.39 -52.29 11.87
C SER A 13 -4.90 -52.54 11.92
N MET A 14 -5.62 -51.83 11.06
CA MET A 14 -6.63 -52.49 10.21
C MET A 14 -6.56 -51.92 8.78
N ALA A 15 -6.66 -52.81 7.78
CA ALA A 15 -6.39 -52.48 6.39
C ALA A 15 -7.47 -53.07 5.47
N VAL A 16 -7.82 -52.29 4.43
CA VAL A 16 -8.29 -52.72 3.10
C VAL A 16 -9.63 -53.47 3.02
N LEU A 17 -10.51 -53.01 2.13
CA LEU A 17 -10.97 -53.81 0.99
C LEU A 17 -11.49 -52.91 -0.15
N ALA A 18 -11.12 -53.27 -1.38
CA ALA A 18 -11.46 -52.59 -2.63
C ALA A 18 -12.07 -53.59 -3.62
N THR A 19 -12.88 -53.10 -4.57
CA THR A 19 -13.29 -53.69 -5.89
C THR A 19 -14.51 -52.89 -6.40
N ALA A 20 -14.90 -52.77 -7.68
CA ALA A 20 -14.31 -52.92 -9.03
C ALA A 20 -15.37 -52.36 -10.04
N CYS A 21 -15.26 -52.32 -11.37
CA CYS A 21 -14.24 -52.74 -12.36
C CYS A 21 -14.47 -51.97 -13.68
N GLY A 22 -13.45 -51.79 -14.53
CA GLY A 22 -13.64 -51.27 -15.91
C GLY A 22 -12.33 -51.06 -16.66
N LYS A 23 -12.00 -51.96 -17.60
CA LYS A 23 -10.81 -51.87 -18.47
C LYS A 23 -11.24 -51.59 -19.91
N GLU A 24 -10.47 -50.77 -20.63
CA GLU A 24 -9.94 -51.17 -21.95
C GLU A 24 -8.73 -50.30 -22.33
N GLU A 25 -7.71 -50.94 -22.91
CA GLU A 25 -6.52 -50.34 -23.54
C GLU A 25 -6.08 -51.25 -24.70
N VAL A 26 -5.15 -50.75 -25.54
CA VAL A 26 -4.47 -51.38 -26.70
C VAL A 26 -5.22 -51.10 -28.03
N ASN A 27 -4.69 -50.30 -28.98
CA ASN A 27 -3.37 -50.45 -29.62
C ASN A 27 -2.92 -49.20 -30.42
N THR A 28 -1.62 -49.10 -30.72
CA THR A 28 -0.99 -48.02 -31.51
C THR A 28 -0.59 -48.52 -32.91
N ALA A 29 -0.90 -47.76 -33.98
CA ALA A 29 -0.12 -47.74 -35.24
C ALA A 29 -0.50 -46.58 -36.18
N GLU A 30 0.45 -45.65 -36.39
CA GLU A 30 0.81 -44.95 -37.63
C GLU A 30 -0.28 -44.38 -38.59
N SER A 31 -0.32 -43.05 -38.74
CA SER A 31 0.40 -42.37 -39.84
C SER A 31 0.28 -40.83 -39.75
N GLN A 32 1.27 -40.11 -40.30
CA GLN A 32 1.35 -38.64 -40.32
C GLN A 32 0.51 -38.03 -41.44
N THR A 33 0.01 -36.80 -41.26
CA THR A 33 0.06 -35.68 -42.25
C THR A 33 -0.40 -34.38 -41.56
N GLN A 34 0.31 -33.27 -41.81
CA GLN A 34 -0.05 -31.93 -41.33
C GLN A 34 -1.28 -31.39 -42.07
N ILE A 35 -2.18 -30.70 -41.37
CA ILE A 35 -3.06 -29.69 -42.00
C ILE A 35 -3.03 -28.40 -41.16
N THR A 36 -2.65 -27.36 -41.87
CA THR A 36 -2.54 -25.93 -41.57
C THR A 36 -3.66 -25.34 -40.71
N GLU A 37 -3.31 -24.40 -39.84
CA GLU A 37 -4.23 -23.48 -39.19
C GLU A 37 -4.76 -22.44 -40.21
N GLU A 38 -6.08 -22.25 -40.30
CA GLU A 38 -6.67 -21.06 -40.92
C GLU A 38 -7.87 -20.54 -40.11
N ALA A 39 -7.95 -19.21 -40.05
CA ALA A 39 -9.14 -18.38 -39.82
C ALA A 39 -9.89 -18.47 -38.46
N SER A 40 -9.52 -17.57 -37.53
CA SER A 40 -10.51 -16.80 -36.73
C SER A 40 -9.93 -15.57 -36.02
N THR A 41 -9.30 -14.63 -36.73
CA THR A 41 -8.79 -13.36 -36.15
C THR A 41 -9.08 -12.12 -37.01
N GLU A 42 -10.26 -12.04 -37.62
CA GLU A 42 -10.74 -10.84 -38.33
C GLU A 42 -12.21 -10.52 -37.97
N ALA A 43 -12.47 -10.14 -36.73
CA ALA A 43 -13.81 -9.74 -36.28
C ALA A 43 -13.83 -8.71 -35.12
N LEU A 44 -12.80 -7.86 -34.96
CA LEU A 44 -12.87 -6.74 -34.01
C LEU A 44 -11.96 -5.53 -34.35
N GLN A 45 -11.96 -5.07 -35.60
CA GLN A 45 -11.39 -3.76 -35.97
C GLN A 45 -12.34 -2.99 -36.90
N THR A 46 -13.36 -2.36 -36.30
CA THR A 46 -14.07 -1.23 -36.91
C THR A 46 -14.61 -0.31 -35.81
N GLN A 47 -13.71 0.19 -34.96
CA GLN A 47 -13.95 1.44 -34.26
C GLN A 47 -13.22 2.56 -35.01
N THR A 48 -14.02 3.56 -35.36
CA THR A 48 -13.64 4.82 -35.96
C THR A 48 -12.41 5.42 -35.27
N SER A 49 -11.37 5.72 -36.06
CA SER A 49 -10.34 6.66 -35.63
C SER A 49 -10.92 8.06 -35.65
N GLU A 50 -11.53 8.48 -34.54
CA GLU A 50 -11.55 9.90 -34.22
C GLU A 50 -10.12 10.31 -33.85
N GLU A 51 -9.65 11.42 -34.43
CA GLU A 51 -8.40 12.04 -33.99
C GLU A 51 -8.55 12.45 -32.53
N ILE A 52 -7.80 11.80 -31.63
CA ILE A 52 -7.67 12.25 -30.23
C ILE A 52 -6.75 13.48 -30.22
N THR A 53 -7.27 14.62 -30.70
CA THR A 53 -6.65 15.94 -30.57
C THR A 53 -7.14 16.59 -29.30
N GLY A 54 -6.63 16.10 -28.17
CA GLY A 54 -6.92 16.56 -26.83
C GLY A 54 -6.42 15.53 -25.83
N GLU A 55 -5.58 15.95 -24.89
CA GLU A 55 -5.20 15.09 -23.76
C GLU A 55 -6.48 14.75 -22.98
N ALA A 56 -6.74 13.46 -22.79
CA ALA A 56 -7.91 13.04 -22.04
C ALA A 56 -7.73 13.46 -20.57
N PHE A 57 -8.78 14.03 -19.97
CA PHE A 57 -8.74 14.40 -18.56
C PHE A 57 -8.53 13.15 -17.69
N MET A 58 -7.45 13.16 -16.91
CA MET A 58 -7.09 12.13 -15.95
C MET A 58 -7.11 12.76 -14.56
N PRO A 59 -8.09 12.45 -13.69
CA PRO A 59 -8.14 12.98 -12.34
C PRO A 59 -7.09 12.33 -11.44
N ASN A 60 -6.44 13.11 -10.58
CA ASN A 60 -5.46 12.60 -9.60
C ASN A 60 -6.15 11.95 -8.38
N GLY A 61 -7.39 12.36 -8.07
CA GLY A 61 -8.19 11.87 -6.96
C GLY A 61 -9.68 12.17 -7.11
N PHE A 62 -10.45 11.90 -6.06
CA PHE A 62 -11.91 12.00 -6.10
C PHE A 62 -12.42 13.45 -6.19
N ILE A 63 -11.63 14.42 -5.68
CA ILE A 63 -11.96 15.85 -5.80
C ILE A 63 -11.79 16.31 -7.25
N GLU A 64 -10.73 15.88 -7.93
CA GLU A 64 -10.48 16.17 -9.33
C GLU A 64 -11.55 15.55 -10.23
N GLU A 65 -11.96 14.31 -9.96
CA GLU A 65 -13.10 13.69 -10.65
C GLU A 65 -14.38 14.50 -10.47
N LYS A 66 -14.65 15.01 -9.26
CA LYS A 66 -15.83 15.83 -8.98
C LYS A 66 -15.76 17.24 -9.58
N ALA A 67 -14.59 17.88 -9.52
CA ALA A 67 -14.36 19.24 -9.99
C ALA A 67 -14.12 19.32 -11.51
N GLN A 68 -13.77 18.21 -12.16
CA GLN A 68 -13.38 18.10 -13.56
C GLN A 68 -12.17 19.01 -13.92
N LYS A 69 -11.24 19.14 -12.96
CA LYS A 69 -9.95 19.86 -13.09
C LYS A 69 -8.93 19.30 -12.09
N ASN A 70 -7.64 19.50 -12.33
CA ASN A 70 -6.53 19.04 -11.48
C ASN A 70 -5.83 20.15 -10.66
N GLU A 71 -6.18 21.41 -10.90
CA GLU A 71 -5.55 22.60 -10.29
C GLU A 71 -6.63 23.47 -9.61
N PHE A 72 -6.30 24.01 -8.44
CA PHE A 72 -7.20 24.73 -7.55
C PHE A 72 -6.59 26.07 -7.10
N ASP A 73 -7.43 27.07 -6.86
CA ASP A 73 -6.97 28.41 -6.47
C ASP A 73 -6.45 28.45 -5.02
N SER A 74 -6.96 27.58 -4.15
CA SER A 74 -6.49 27.41 -2.76
C SER A 74 -6.98 26.10 -2.12
N TYR A 75 -6.46 25.78 -0.92
CA TYR A 75 -6.94 24.67 -0.10
C TYR A 75 -8.42 24.78 0.26
N GLU A 76 -8.96 25.99 0.47
CA GLU A 76 -10.40 26.19 0.71
C GLU A 76 -11.25 25.85 -0.52
N GLU A 77 -10.72 25.98 -1.74
CA GLU A 77 -11.44 25.52 -2.93
C GLU A 77 -11.54 23.98 -2.93
N VAL A 78 -10.43 23.27 -2.67
CA VAL A 78 -10.38 21.80 -2.54
C VAL A 78 -11.37 21.32 -1.47
N ILE A 79 -11.31 21.92 -0.28
CA ILE A 79 -12.22 21.61 0.85
C ILE A 79 -13.68 21.90 0.47
N GLY A 80 -13.94 22.93 -0.34
CA GLY A 80 -15.27 23.28 -0.83
C GLY A 80 -15.94 22.22 -1.72
N TYR A 81 -15.17 21.25 -2.24
CA TYR A 81 -15.70 20.10 -2.98
C TYR A 81 -16.04 18.88 -2.10
N LEU A 82 -15.68 18.89 -0.80
CA LEU A 82 -15.97 17.76 0.10
C LEU A 82 -17.47 17.60 0.43
N GLU A 83 -17.89 16.36 0.64
CA GLU A 83 -19.24 15.98 1.05
C GLU A 83 -19.29 15.54 2.52
N ALA A 84 -20.48 15.55 3.11
CA ALA A 84 -20.67 15.13 4.50
C ALA A 84 -20.17 13.68 4.73
N GLY A 85 -19.29 13.50 5.71
CA GLY A 85 -18.59 12.25 6.01
C GLY A 85 -17.19 12.13 5.41
N GLN A 86 -16.84 12.92 4.39
CA GLN A 86 -15.46 13.11 3.95
C GLN A 86 -14.74 14.07 4.92
N ALA A 87 -13.41 14.05 4.93
CA ALA A 87 -12.65 14.77 5.96
C ALA A 87 -11.32 15.33 5.44
N TYR A 88 -10.82 16.34 6.13
CA TYR A 88 -9.55 17.01 5.79
C TYR A 88 -8.77 17.41 7.04
N THR A 89 -7.46 17.63 6.89
CA THR A 89 -6.62 18.20 7.96
C THR A 89 -5.36 18.84 7.38
N TYR A 90 -4.70 19.67 8.17
CA TYR A 90 -3.44 20.31 7.80
C TYR A 90 -2.30 19.71 8.60
N VAL A 91 -1.17 19.42 7.96
CA VAL A 91 -0.03 18.76 8.60
C VAL A 91 1.28 19.46 8.23
N ASP A 92 2.11 19.73 9.24
CA ASP A 92 3.49 20.20 9.04
C ASP A 92 4.37 19.03 8.56
N VAL A 93 4.81 19.05 7.30
CA VAL A 93 5.64 18.00 6.71
C VAL A 93 6.94 18.57 6.16
N LEU A 94 8.05 17.93 6.51
CA LEU A 94 9.40 18.21 6.07
C LEU A 94 9.46 18.34 4.55
N GLY A 95 10.03 19.43 4.06
CA GLY A 95 10.12 19.74 2.63
C GLY A 95 9.02 20.65 2.11
N SER A 96 7.89 20.78 2.81
CA SER A 96 6.95 21.87 2.58
C SER A 96 7.35 23.10 3.39
N GLU A 97 7.10 24.32 2.88
CA GLU A 97 7.29 25.56 3.63
C GLU A 97 6.06 25.94 4.46
N GLU A 98 4.86 25.57 3.98
CA GLU A 98 3.57 25.74 4.64
C GLU A 98 2.93 24.37 4.93
N PRO A 99 1.93 24.26 5.84
CA PRO A 99 1.24 23.01 6.10
C PRO A 99 0.61 22.42 4.83
N ILE A 100 0.78 21.12 4.63
CA ILE A 100 0.13 20.40 3.53
C ILE A 100 -1.34 20.15 3.87
N LEU A 101 -2.20 20.04 2.87
CA LEU A 101 -3.58 19.61 3.06
C LEU A 101 -3.71 18.10 2.79
N LEU A 102 -4.13 17.34 3.80
CA LEU A 102 -4.53 15.95 3.66
C LEU A 102 -6.05 15.84 3.53
N VAL A 103 -6.51 15.07 2.56
CA VAL A 103 -7.95 14.89 2.26
C VAL A 103 -8.28 13.40 2.16
N THR A 104 -9.38 12.96 2.78
CA THR A 104 -9.79 11.55 2.79
C THR A 104 -11.29 11.38 2.56
N GLU A 105 -11.67 10.29 1.88
CA GLU A 105 -13.07 9.96 1.59
C GLU A 105 -13.86 9.52 2.84
N GLY A 106 -13.18 9.18 3.93
CA GLY A 106 -13.82 8.80 5.18
C GLY A 106 -12.84 8.57 6.32
N THR A 107 -13.39 8.51 7.53
CA THR A 107 -12.64 8.37 8.79
C THR A 107 -13.28 7.30 9.69
N TYR A 108 -12.53 6.85 10.69
CA TYR A 108 -13.02 5.96 11.74
C TYR A 108 -12.50 6.40 13.12
N ASP A 109 -13.19 5.97 14.17
CA ASP A 109 -12.72 6.07 15.56
C ASP A 109 -11.74 4.93 15.83
N ASN A 110 -10.52 5.27 16.26
CA ASN A 110 -9.48 4.29 16.63
C ASN A 110 -9.81 3.51 17.92
N GLN A 111 -10.87 3.88 18.64
CA GLN A 111 -11.33 3.33 19.90
C GLN A 111 -10.37 3.51 21.09
N ASP A 112 -9.46 4.49 21.02
CA ASP A 112 -8.56 4.85 22.14
C ASP A 112 -9.25 5.68 23.25
N GLY A 113 -10.48 6.14 22.99
CA GLY A 113 -11.32 6.91 23.90
C GLY A 113 -11.24 8.44 23.74
N LYS A 114 -10.39 8.96 22.85
CA LYS A 114 -10.38 10.38 22.46
C LYS A 114 -11.51 10.71 21.47
N ASN A 115 -11.98 9.72 20.71
CA ASN A 115 -12.92 9.85 19.60
C ASN A 115 -12.33 10.65 18.42
N ASP A 116 -11.03 10.47 18.17
CA ASP A 116 -10.35 11.08 17.03
C ASP A 116 -10.84 10.46 15.72
N ALA A 117 -11.04 11.28 14.70
CA ALA A 117 -11.45 10.85 13.36
C ALA A 117 -10.20 10.59 12.53
N VAL A 118 -9.68 9.37 12.57
CA VAL A 118 -8.45 8.99 11.85
C VAL A 118 -8.76 8.32 10.52
N SER A 119 -7.78 8.22 9.64
CA SER A 119 -7.89 7.45 8.38
C SER A 119 -6.64 6.60 8.12
N ILE A 120 -6.80 5.61 7.24
CA ILE A 120 -5.69 4.81 6.72
C ILE A 120 -5.15 5.38 5.40
N SER A 121 -5.90 6.23 4.69
CA SER A 121 -5.46 6.79 3.42
C SER A 121 -5.88 8.26 3.26
N ALA A 122 -5.04 9.03 2.58
CA ALA A 122 -5.31 10.43 2.27
C ALA A 122 -4.61 10.86 0.98
N TYR A 123 -5.28 11.71 0.22
CA TYR A 123 -4.72 12.47 -0.88
C TYR A 123 -3.94 13.66 -0.34
N VAL A 124 -2.78 13.92 -0.92
CA VAL A 124 -1.82 14.94 -0.50
C VAL A 124 -1.90 16.12 -1.46
N TYR A 125 -2.47 17.21 -0.97
CA TYR A 125 -2.55 18.49 -1.66
C TYR A 125 -1.43 19.42 -1.22
N LEU A 126 -0.79 20.05 -2.20
CA LEU A 126 0.34 20.96 -2.02
C LEU A 126 0.05 22.27 -2.74
N GLU A 127 0.46 23.38 -2.14
CA GLU A 127 0.40 24.73 -2.71
C GLU A 127 1.78 25.12 -3.29
N ASP A 128 1.82 25.63 -4.50
CA ASP A 128 3.01 26.18 -5.18
C ASP A 128 2.71 27.54 -5.83
N GLU A 129 3.61 28.07 -6.68
CA GLU A 129 3.41 29.35 -7.37
C GLU A 129 2.27 29.36 -8.40
N ASN A 130 1.74 28.19 -8.76
CA ASN A 130 0.67 27.99 -9.76
C ASN A 130 -0.70 27.72 -9.10
N GLY A 131 -0.73 27.40 -7.80
CA GLY A 131 -1.94 27.14 -7.02
C GLY A 131 -1.82 25.85 -6.22
N VAL A 132 -2.93 25.15 -6.05
CA VAL A 132 -3.01 23.88 -5.30
C VAL A 132 -3.29 22.71 -6.23
N SER A 133 -2.57 21.60 -6.04
CA SER A 133 -2.81 20.35 -6.77
C SER A 133 -2.61 19.11 -5.89
N CYS A 134 -3.27 18.00 -6.25
CA CYS A 134 -3.03 16.70 -5.63
C CYS A 134 -1.75 16.08 -6.21
N GLY A 135 -0.66 16.11 -5.44
CA GLY A 135 0.65 15.60 -5.84
C GLY A 135 0.86 14.11 -5.54
N SER A 136 0.14 13.53 -4.57
CA SER A 136 0.34 12.13 -4.14
C SER A 136 -0.85 11.58 -3.33
N MET A 137 -0.79 10.29 -2.96
CA MET A 137 -1.69 9.66 -2.00
C MET A 137 -0.89 8.75 -1.07
N ILE A 138 -1.16 8.80 0.23
CA ILE A 138 -0.66 7.84 1.24
C ILE A 138 -1.72 6.78 1.55
N ALA A 139 -1.28 5.55 1.88
CA ALA A 139 -2.15 4.48 2.35
C ALA A 139 -1.42 3.50 3.29
N SER A 140 -2.04 3.19 4.43
CA SER A 140 -1.66 2.14 5.39
C SER A 140 -2.50 0.88 5.21
N GLU A 141 -1.99 -0.29 5.63
CA GLU A 141 -2.67 -1.58 5.42
C GLU A 141 -3.74 -1.92 6.49
N GLY A 142 -4.79 -1.10 6.55
CA GLY A 142 -5.98 -1.37 7.36
C GLY A 142 -5.98 -0.74 8.75
N THR A 143 -7.12 -0.82 9.44
CA THR A 143 -7.46 0.11 10.53
C THR A 143 -6.66 -0.04 11.83
N ALA A 144 -5.79 -1.06 11.92
CA ALA A 144 -4.78 -1.16 12.97
C ALA A 144 -3.63 -0.15 12.80
N TYR A 145 -3.52 0.45 11.61
CA TYR A 145 -2.43 1.32 11.20
C TYR A 145 -2.96 2.68 10.71
N PRO A 146 -3.46 3.58 11.58
CA PRO A 146 -3.78 4.95 11.19
C PRO A 146 -2.55 5.66 10.63
N ILE A 147 -2.77 6.62 9.72
CA ILE A 147 -1.71 7.57 9.33
C ILE A 147 -1.24 8.31 10.59
N ALA A 148 0.08 8.45 10.76
CA ALA A 148 0.67 9.18 11.86
C ALA A 148 1.68 10.24 11.37
N VAL A 149 2.01 11.20 12.23
CA VAL A 149 3.00 12.24 11.96
C VAL A 149 3.94 12.42 13.15
N LYS A 150 5.24 12.60 12.88
CA LYS A 150 6.25 12.92 13.89
C LYS A 150 7.48 13.58 13.29
N ASP A 151 7.99 14.64 13.93
CA ASP A 151 9.22 15.35 13.54
C ASP A 151 9.26 15.75 12.04
N GLY A 152 8.09 16.13 11.51
CA GLY A 152 7.89 16.51 10.11
C GLY A 152 7.78 15.34 9.11
N LEU A 153 7.72 14.09 9.56
CA LEU A 153 7.51 12.94 8.69
C LEU A 153 6.09 12.39 8.85
N LEU A 154 5.46 12.11 7.73
CA LEU A 154 4.26 11.25 7.69
C LEU A 154 4.71 9.80 7.82
N TYR A 155 3.92 8.96 8.47
CA TYR A 155 4.16 7.54 8.57
C TYR A 155 2.93 6.75 8.15
N THR A 156 3.16 5.71 7.35
CA THR A 156 2.19 4.65 7.09
C THR A 156 2.77 3.32 7.56
N ALA A 157 1.88 2.39 7.91
CA ALA A 157 2.28 1.07 8.41
C ALA A 157 1.34 -0.01 7.88
N GLY A 158 1.83 -1.25 7.92
CA GLY A 158 1.06 -2.42 7.56
C GLY A 158 1.42 -3.62 8.42
N GLY A 159 0.90 -4.79 8.06
CA GLY A 159 1.20 -6.02 8.79
C GLY A 159 2.67 -6.40 8.73
N HIS A 160 3.31 -6.04 7.61
CA HIS A 160 4.67 -6.44 7.23
C HIS A 160 5.46 -5.28 6.61
N MET A 161 5.13 -4.02 6.95
CA MET A 161 5.85 -2.85 6.44
C MET A 161 5.70 -1.63 7.35
N ILE A 162 6.69 -0.73 7.31
CA ILE A 162 6.59 0.64 7.82
C ILE A 162 7.25 1.57 6.79
N GLU A 163 6.58 2.67 6.47
CA GLU A 163 7.06 3.73 5.59
C GLU A 163 7.05 5.07 6.34
N ALA A 164 8.04 5.91 6.06
CA ALA A 164 8.12 7.28 6.53
C ALA A 164 8.41 8.21 5.35
N ASP A 165 7.65 9.30 5.22
CA ASP A 165 7.61 10.17 4.05
C ASP A 165 7.85 11.65 4.39
N CYS A 166 8.35 12.37 3.39
CA CYS A 166 8.45 13.83 3.38
C CYS A 166 7.98 14.38 2.02
N ILE A 167 7.97 15.69 1.83
CA ILE A 167 7.70 16.33 0.53
C ILE A 167 9.03 16.56 -0.22
N SER A 168 9.09 16.12 -1.47
CA SER A 168 10.15 16.50 -2.40
C SER A 168 9.84 17.86 -3.02
N GLN A 169 10.72 18.83 -2.78
CA GLN A 169 10.67 20.18 -3.37
C GLN A 169 10.97 20.21 -4.88
N GLU A 170 11.56 19.14 -5.43
CA GLU A 170 11.82 19.02 -6.86
C GLU A 170 10.56 18.56 -7.61
N THR A 171 9.81 17.63 -7.02
CA THR A 171 8.66 16.98 -7.68
C THR A 171 7.30 17.45 -7.18
N HIS A 172 7.24 18.21 -6.08
CA HIS A 172 6.00 18.61 -5.40
C HIS A 172 5.07 17.41 -5.15
N ALA A 173 5.67 16.37 -4.56
CA ALA A 173 5.06 15.08 -4.29
C ALA A 173 5.71 14.43 -3.05
N LEU A 174 5.14 13.35 -2.53
CA LEU A 174 5.76 12.55 -1.48
C LEU A 174 7.09 11.94 -1.96
N MET A 175 8.02 11.83 -1.02
CA MET A 175 9.29 11.15 -1.17
C MET A 175 9.55 10.29 0.06
N VAL A 176 9.64 8.98 -0.19
CA VAL A 176 9.94 7.97 0.83
C VAL A 176 11.31 8.24 1.44
N LYS A 177 11.31 8.49 2.75
CA LYS A 177 12.51 8.70 3.57
C LYS A 177 13.01 7.41 4.19
N SER A 178 12.12 6.49 4.57
CA SER A 178 12.49 5.18 5.08
C SER A 178 11.39 4.20 4.75
N TYR A 179 11.77 2.99 4.36
CA TYR A 179 10.85 1.89 4.11
C TYR A 179 11.53 0.59 4.55
N ILE A 180 10.83 -0.23 5.32
CA ILE A 180 11.26 -1.59 5.60
C ILE A 180 10.06 -2.52 5.45
N SER A 181 10.19 -3.57 4.62
CA SER A 181 9.26 -4.70 4.57
C SER A 181 9.77 -5.90 5.38
N GLU A 182 8.85 -6.73 5.83
CA GLU A 182 9.08 -8.05 6.43
C GLU A 182 8.61 -9.14 5.45
N ASP A 183 9.48 -10.10 5.16
CA ASP A 183 9.21 -11.27 4.32
C ASP A 183 9.57 -12.55 5.08
N PHE A 184 8.85 -13.66 4.81
CA PHE A 184 9.09 -14.94 5.49
C PHE A 184 9.63 -16.01 4.55
N ASP A 185 10.69 -16.70 4.98
CA ASP A 185 11.24 -17.85 4.24
C ASP A 185 10.38 -19.12 4.40
N GLU A 186 10.76 -20.21 3.69
CA GLU A 186 10.05 -21.50 3.74
C GLU A 186 9.94 -22.13 5.14
N ASN A 187 10.76 -21.69 6.10
CA ASN A 187 10.75 -22.14 7.49
C ASN A 187 9.94 -21.21 8.42
N GLY A 188 9.46 -20.07 7.91
CA GLY A 188 8.84 -19.01 8.69
C GLY A 188 9.84 -18.13 9.44
N THR A 189 11.09 -18.05 9.01
CA THR A 189 12.04 -17.04 9.49
C THR A 189 11.72 -15.71 8.83
N ALA A 190 11.58 -14.64 9.60
CA ALA A 190 11.51 -13.29 9.06
C ALA A 190 12.88 -12.87 8.48
N HIS A 191 12.84 -12.13 7.39
CA HIS A 191 13.95 -11.39 6.78
C HIS A 191 13.37 -10.03 6.39
N TYR A 192 14.15 -8.97 6.51
CA TYR A 192 13.67 -7.63 6.16
C TYR A 192 14.29 -7.15 4.85
N THR A 193 13.65 -6.20 4.17
CA THR A 193 14.26 -5.50 3.03
C THR A 193 13.88 -4.03 3.02
N GLY A 194 14.73 -3.17 2.46
CA GLY A 194 14.44 -1.74 2.31
C GLY A 194 15.62 -0.85 2.72
N PHE A 195 15.31 0.36 3.17
CA PHE A 195 16.29 1.38 3.51
C PHE A 195 15.85 2.30 4.65
N ILE A 196 16.83 2.82 5.39
CA ILE A 196 16.65 3.78 6.47
C ILE A 196 17.30 5.13 6.14
N ARG A 197 16.66 6.21 6.58
CA ARG A 197 17.24 7.56 6.56
C ARG A 197 18.38 7.69 7.56
N SER A 198 19.27 8.64 7.32
CA SER A 198 20.31 9.02 8.29
C SER A 198 19.91 10.22 9.14
N SER A 199 18.94 11.03 8.69
CA SER A 199 18.39 12.18 9.41
C SER A 199 17.05 12.66 8.83
N ASN A 200 16.37 13.56 9.54
CA ASN A 200 15.22 14.30 9.02
C ASN A 200 15.71 15.54 8.22
N GLN A 201 16.47 15.30 7.16
CA GLN A 201 16.74 16.27 6.08
C GLN A 201 16.03 15.79 4.82
N VAL A 202 15.52 16.71 4.00
CA VAL A 202 14.76 16.37 2.77
C VAL A 202 15.62 15.48 1.86
N TYR A 203 16.73 16.03 1.34
CA TYR A 203 17.64 15.32 0.44
C TYR A 203 18.85 14.75 1.18
N GLU A 204 18.84 13.44 1.36
CA GLU A 204 20.00 12.62 1.74
C GLU A 204 19.77 11.19 1.25
N ASP A 205 20.87 10.47 0.95
CA ASP A 205 20.79 9.08 0.52
C ASP A 205 20.32 8.19 1.68
N GLY A 206 19.25 7.43 1.45
CA GLY A 206 18.89 6.30 2.29
C GLY A 206 20.00 5.24 2.28
N LYS A 207 20.15 4.52 3.39
CA LYS A 207 21.05 3.36 3.48
C LYS A 207 20.22 2.10 3.42
N GLU A 208 20.57 1.17 2.52
CA GLU A 208 20.09 -0.20 2.59
C GLU A 208 20.25 -0.72 4.03
N ILE A 209 19.26 -1.47 4.50
CA ILE A 209 19.32 -2.08 5.83
C ILE A 209 20.56 -2.99 5.98
N ASP A 210 21.10 -3.06 7.19
CA ASP A 210 22.22 -3.97 7.48
C ASP A 210 21.64 -5.34 7.87
N GLY A 211 21.83 -6.37 7.04
CA GLY A 211 21.42 -7.74 7.34
C GLY A 211 22.11 -8.38 8.57
N ALA A 212 23.06 -7.68 9.22
CA ALA A 212 23.57 -8.06 10.52
C ALA A 212 22.81 -7.43 11.71
N ASP A 213 21.88 -6.50 11.45
CA ASP A 213 21.16 -5.67 12.44
C ASP A 213 19.68 -5.42 12.06
N GLU A 214 19.16 -6.16 11.07
CA GLU A 214 17.85 -5.94 10.43
C GLU A 214 16.67 -5.92 11.43
N ASP A 215 16.64 -6.87 12.38
CA ASP A 215 15.65 -6.92 13.47
C ASP A 215 15.56 -5.60 14.25
N HIS A 216 16.71 -5.01 14.60
CA HIS A 216 16.76 -3.76 15.37
C HIS A 216 16.39 -2.55 14.52
N GLN A 217 16.72 -2.56 13.23
CA GLN A 217 16.39 -1.47 12.31
C GLN A 217 14.88 -1.45 12.00
N TYR A 218 14.27 -2.62 11.79
CA TYR A 218 12.83 -2.77 11.68
C TYR A 218 12.12 -2.33 12.96
N GLN A 219 12.53 -2.85 14.12
CA GLN A 219 11.92 -2.47 15.40
C GLN A 219 12.07 -0.98 15.72
N ALA A 220 13.20 -0.35 15.36
CA ALA A 220 13.39 1.08 15.57
C ALA A 220 12.42 1.93 14.74
N LEU A 221 12.19 1.58 13.47
CA LEU A 221 11.21 2.27 12.62
C LEU A 221 9.77 1.99 13.08
N TRP A 222 9.49 0.80 13.58
CA TRP A 222 8.22 0.48 14.23
C TRP A 222 7.97 1.28 15.51
N ASP A 223 8.99 1.44 16.36
CA ASP A 223 8.92 2.23 17.58
C ASP A 223 8.76 3.73 17.28
N GLU A 224 9.35 4.24 16.18
CA GLU A 224 9.11 5.60 15.69
C GLU A 224 7.64 5.81 15.31
N TYR A 225 7.05 4.88 14.55
CA TYR A 225 5.63 4.91 14.17
C TYR A 225 4.71 4.78 15.39
N ALA A 226 5.01 3.88 16.32
CA ALA A 226 4.19 3.65 17.52
C ALA A 226 4.22 4.83 18.52
N ASP A 227 5.26 5.67 18.47
CA ASP A 227 5.40 6.91 19.25
C ASP A 227 5.07 8.18 18.42
N ALA A 228 4.53 8.03 17.21
CA ALA A 228 4.05 9.13 16.38
C ALA A 228 2.60 9.54 16.74
N GLU A 229 2.24 10.79 16.45
CA GLU A 229 0.87 11.28 16.70
C GLU A 229 -0.05 10.86 15.55
N MET A 230 -1.15 10.17 15.86
CA MET A 230 -2.14 9.79 14.84
C MET A 230 -2.78 11.03 14.23
N VAL A 231 -2.85 11.08 12.89
CA VAL A 231 -3.40 12.21 12.16
C VAL A 231 -4.92 12.25 12.33
N ASN A 232 -5.40 13.28 13.02
CA ASN A 232 -6.82 13.53 13.29
C ASN A 232 -7.41 14.47 12.21
N PHE A 233 -8.59 14.13 11.69
CA PHE A 233 -9.24 14.82 10.59
C PHE A 233 -10.49 15.59 11.03
N THR A 234 -10.75 16.73 10.38
CA THR A 234 -12.00 17.47 10.50
C THR A 234 -13.02 16.88 9.52
N VAL A 235 -14.06 16.22 10.05
CA VAL A 235 -15.12 15.59 9.25
C VAL A 235 -16.19 16.62 8.86
N VAL A 236 -16.46 16.73 7.56
CA VAL A 236 -17.51 17.59 6.98
C VAL A 236 -18.90 17.09 7.38
N GLN A 237 -19.81 18.02 7.69
CA GLN A 237 -21.15 17.78 8.27
C GLN A 237 -22.29 18.14 7.31
#